data_AF-A0A090WH29-F1
#
_entry.id   AF-A0A090WH29-F1
#
_cell.length_a   1.000
_cell.length_b   1.000
_cell.length_c   1.000
_cell.angle_alpha   90.00
_cell.angle_beta   90.00
_cell.angle_gamma   90.00
#
_symmetry.space_group_name_H-M   'P 1'
#
loop_
_entity.id
_entity.type
_entity.pdbx_description
1 polymer ?
#
loop_
_entity_poly.entity_id
_entity_poly.type
_entity_poly.pdbx_seq_one_letter_code
_entity_poly.pdbx_strand_id
1 'polypeptide(L)'
;MRGEQGRLKEIVALKKKYNFRLFVDDAHGFGTLGKTGAGAGEEQGVQDEIDVYFATFAKSLASTGAFIAADKEIIDYLKYNLRSQMFAKSLQSQLVVGALKRLDMLRTMPELKEKLWVNVNALQNGLKERGFDIGTTQSCVTPVYLKGSIPEAMALVKDLRGKLWCFLFNSGVSCNT
;
A
#
# COMPACT_ATOMS: atom_id res chain seq x y z
N MET A 1 10.57 3.80 -6.34
CA MET A 1 10.09 3.80 -4.93
C MET A 1 10.79 2.66 -4.18
N ARG A 2 10.98 2.77 -2.86
CA ARG A 2 11.88 1.86 -2.08
C ARG A 2 11.20 0.70 -1.35
N GLY A 3 9.87 0.70 -1.24
CA GLY A 3 9.13 -0.33 -0.47
C GLY A 3 9.37 -0.29 1.04
N GLU A 4 9.94 0.80 1.56
CA GLU A 4 10.17 1.03 2.99
C GLU A 4 8.90 1.53 3.66
N GLN A 5 8.68 1.10 4.91
CA GLN A 5 7.59 1.64 5.72
C GLN A 5 7.98 3.00 6.30
N GLY A 6 6.98 3.88 6.46
CA GLY A 6 7.17 5.11 7.24
C GLY A 6 7.45 4.77 8.70
N ARG A 7 8.25 5.58 9.39
CA ARG A 7 8.60 5.42 10.82
C ARG A 7 7.47 5.90 11.73
N LEU A 8 6.29 5.29 11.62
CA LEU A 8 5.06 5.75 12.28
C LEU A 8 5.22 5.73 13.80
N LYS A 9 5.82 4.67 14.35
CA LYS A 9 6.03 4.56 15.80
C LYS A 9 6.87 5.70 16.37
N GLU A 10 7.95 6.06 15.67
CA GLU A 10 8.82 7.15 16.09
C GLU A 10 8.18 8.52 15.89
N ILE A 11 7.41 8.71 14.82
CA ILE A 11 6.65 9.95 14.60
C ILE A 11 5.59 10.11 15.70
N VAL A 12 4.83 9.06 16.01
CA VAL A 12 3.84 9.05 17.09
C VAL A 12 4.50 9.39 18.44
N ALA A 13 5.69 8.86 18.72
CA ALA A 13 6.41 9.19 19.96
C ALA A 13 6.70 10.70 20.12
N LEU A 14 6.82 11.45 19.01
CA LEU A 14 7.01 12.90 19.04
C LEU A 14 5.78 13.65 19.55
N LYS A 15 4.58 13.06 19.53
CA LYS A 15 3.36 13.67 20.10
C LYS A 15 3.51 13.99 21.59
N LYS A 16 4.37 13.25 22.31
CA LYS A 16 4.69 13.54 23.71
C LYS A 16 5.45 14.87 23.90
N LYS A 17 6.13 15.34 22.86
CA LYS A 17 6.97 16.55 22.88
C LYS A 17 6.33 17.72 22.15
N TYR A 18 5.57 17.45 21.09
CA TYR A 18 5.00 18.47 20.22
C TYR A 18 3.51 18.23 20.02
N ASN A 19 2.73 19.31 20.04
CA ASN A 19 1.29 19.25 19.80
C ASN A 19 1.00 19.27 18.30
N PHE A 20 0.77 18.10 17.71
CA PHE A 20 0.40 17.96 16.30
C PHE A 20 -0.56 16.80 16.06
N ARG A 21 -1.27 16.88 14.93
CA ARG A 21 -2.10 15.78 14.39
C ARG A 21 -1.34 15.04 13.30
N LEU A 22 -1.54 13.74 13.23
CA LEU A 22 -0.91 12.81 12.32
C LEU A 22 -1.91 12.34 11.27
N PHE A 23 -1.65 12.71 10.03
CA PHE A 23 -2.31 12.18 8.85
C PHE A 23 -1.40 11.11 8.21
N VAL A 24 -1.94 9.91 7.96
CA VAL A 24 -1.20 8.80 7.32
C VAL A 24 -1.92 8.36 6.05
N ASP A 25 -1.23 8.44 4.91
CA ASP A 25 -1.62 7.74 3.68
C ASP A 25 -1.01 6.34 3.70
N ASP A 26 -1.88 5.35 3.82
CA ASP A 26 -1.53 3.94 3.89
C ASP A 26 -2.12 3.14 2.71
N ALA A 27 -2.20 3.78 1.54
CA ALA A 27 -2.75 3.17 0.34
C ALA A 27 -2.06 1.85 -0.05
N HIS A 28 -0.77 1.68 0.29
CA HIS A 28 -0.02 0.45 0.00
C HIS A 28 0.02 -0.55 1.16
N GLY A 29 -0.18 -0.12 2.41
CA GLY A 29 -0.21 -1.02 3.55
C GLY A 29 -1.59 -1.61 3.84
N PHE A 30 -2.67 -0.86 3.57
CA PHE A 30 -4.03 -1.37 3.74
C PHE A 30 -4.24 -2.65 2.94
N GLY A 31 -4.64 -3.73 3.60
CA GLY A 31 -4.83 -5.07 3.05
C GLY A 31 -3.57 -5.93 2.93
N THR A 32 -2.37 -5.41 3.26
CA THR A 32 -1.10 -6.13 3.09
C THR A 32 -0.25 -6.18 4.36
N LEU A 33 -0.23 -5.10 5.15
CA LEU A 33 0.55 -4.95 6.39
C LEU A 33 -0.35 -5.14 7.62
N GLY A 34 0.26 -5.55 8.74
CA GLY A 34 -0.43 -5.77 9.99
C GLY A 34 -1.08 -7.15 10.06
N LYS A 35 -1.41 -7.60 11.27
CA LYS A 35 -1.98 -8.93 11.53
C LYS A 35 -3.34 -9.12 10.84
N THR A 36 -4.18 -8.10 10.82
CA THR A 36 -5.50 -8.15 10.18
C THR A 36 -5.51 -7.55 8.77
N GLY A 37 -4.38 -6.97 8.33
CA GLY A 37 -4.34 -6.22 7.08
C GLY A 37 -4.84 -4.79 7.26
N ALA A 38 -4.94 -4.28 8.50
CA ALA A 38 -5.37 -2.91 8.76
C ALA A 38 -4.31 -1.89 8.31
N GLY A 39 -3.06 -2.32 8.14
CA GLY A 39 -2.02 -1.57 7.45
C GLY A 39 -0.80 -1.25 8.31
N ALA A 40 -0.05 -0.22 7.92
CA ALA A 40 1.24 0.11 8.53
C ALA A 40 1.14 0.53 10.00
N GLY A 41 0.03 1.17 10.38
CA GLY A 41 -0.24 1.54 11.78
C GLY A 41 -0.41 0.32 12.67
N GLU A 42 -1.14 -0.70 12.21
CA GLU A 42 -1.28 -1.98 12.91
C GLU A 42 0.06 -2.73 12.98
N GLU A 43 0.81 -2.80 11.88
CA GLU A 43 2.12 -3.45 11.81
C GLU A 43 3.10 -2.87 12.85
N GLN A 44 3.05 -1.56 13.08
CA GLN A 44 3.92 -0.87 14.01
C GLN A 44 3.32 -0.69 15.42
N GLY A 45 2.09 -1.17 15.63
CA GLY A 45 1.39 -1.11 16.92
C GLY A 45 0.97 0.30 17.35
N VAL A 46 0.68 1.19 16.40
CA VAL A 46 0.33 2.61 16.65
C VAL A 46 -0.91 3.05 15.87
N GLN A 47 -1.78 2.11 15.46
CA GLN A 47 -2.97 2.41 14.66
C GLN A 47 -3.88 3.45 15.32
N ASP A 48 -4.12 3.33 16.63
CA ASP A 48 -5.03 4.21 17.39
C ASP A 48 -4.43 5.61 17.62
N GLU A 49 -3.13 5.79 17.35
CA GLU A 49 -2.43 7.06 17.49
C GLU A 49 -2.44 7.88 16.18
N ILE A 50 -3.08 7.38 15.13
CA ILE A 50 -3.24 8.07 13.85
C ILE A 50 -4.55 8.86 13.87
N ASP A 51 -4.48 10.19 13.85
CA ASP A 51 -5.67 11.04 13.93
C ASP A 51 -6.52 10.98 12.65
N VAL A 52 -5.86 10.86 11.50
CA VAL A 52 -6.54 10.76 10.20
C VAL A 52 -5.85 9.70 9.35
N TYR A 53 -6.53 8.58 9.15
CA TYR A 53 -6.07 7.47 8.34
C TYR A 53 -6.68 7.55 6.95
N PHE A 54 -5.85 7.47 5.91
CA PHE A 54 -6.28 7.45 4.52
C PHE A 54 -5.81 6.17 3.83
N ALA A 55 -6.69 5.56 3.04
CA ALA A 55 -6.30 4.48 2.14
C ALA A 55 -7.20 4.44 0.89
N THR A 56 -6.77 3.71 -0.12
CA THR A 56 -7.46 3.61 -1.41
C THR A 56 -8.13 2.25 -1.61
N PHE A 57 -9.24 2.27 -2.35
CA PHE A 57 -9.89 1.06 -2.86
C PHE A 57 -9.20 0.52 -4.12
N ALA A 58 -8.31 1.29 -4.76
CA ALA A 58 -7.70 0.97 -6.05
C ALA A 58 -6.56 -0.06 -6.01
N LYS A 59 -6.18 -0.54 -4.82
CA LYS A 59 -5.06 -1.48 -4.64
C LYS A 59 -5.58 -2.81 -4.10
N SER A 60 -5.43 -3.05 -2.80
CA SER A 60 -5.79 -4.34 -2.17
C SER A 60 -7.28 -4.69 -2.30
N LEU A 61 -8.16 -3.70 -2.49
CA LEU A 61 -9.60 -3.92 -2.71
C LEU A 61 -9.99 -4.01 -4.19
N ALA A 62 -9.05 -3.85 -5.13
CA ALA A 62 -9.25 -4.01 -6.58
C ALA A 62 -10.50 -3.28 -7.13
N SER A 63 -10.76 -2.07 -6.64
CA SER A 63 -11.93 -1.24 -7.00
C SER A 63 -11.48 0.18 -7.35
N THR A 64 -12.33 1.19 -7.19
CA THR A 64 -11.98 2.60 -7.40
C THR A 64 -12.51 3.44 -6.26
N GLY A 65 -11.77 4.50 -5.90
CA GLY A 65 -12.08 5.39 -4.79
C GLY A 65 -11.08 5.29 -3.65
N ALA A 66 -11.40 5.99 -2.56
CA ALA A 66 -10.60 6.04 -1.35
C ALA A 66 -11.51 6.32 -0.15
N PHE A 67 -10.96 6.16 1.05
CA PHE A 67 -11.65 6.49 2.28
C PHE A 67 -10.72 7.20 3.26
N ILE A 68 -11.34 7.94 4.17
CA ILE A 68 -10.72 8.50 5.35
C ILE A 68 -11.40 7.86 6.56
N ALA A 69 -10.60 7.39 7.51
CA ALA A 69 -11.04 6.95 8.82
C ALA A 69 -10.44 7.87 9.88
N ALA A 70 -11.29 8.44 10.71
CA ALA A 70 -10.95 9.38 11.78
C ALA A 70 -12.15 9.46 12.74
N ASP A 71 -11.99 10.21 13.84
CA ASP A 71 -13.09 10.51 14.73
C ASP A 71 -14.24 11.21 14.01
N LYS A 72 -15.46 10.97 14.51
CA LYS A 72 -16.70 11.47 13.88
C LYS A 72 -16.66 12.99 13.64
N GLU A 73 -16.16 13.76 14.61
CA GLU A 73 -16.06 15.21 14.50
C GLU A 73 -15.16 15.64 13.33
N ILE A 74 -14.04 14.93 13.11
CA ILE A 74 -13.13 15.18 12.00
C ILE A 74 -13.82 14.81 10.68
N ILE A 75 -14.46 13.65 10.62
CA ILE A 75 -15.18 13.19 9.41
C ILE A 75 -16.30 14.16 9.03
N ASP A 76 -17.09 14.62 9.99
CA ASP A 76 -18.18 15.56 9.75
C ASP A 76 -17.62 16.92 9.31
N TYR A 77 -16.54 17.42 9.94
CA TYR A 77 -15.86 18.61 9.47
C TYR A 77 -15.39 18.49 8.02
N LEU A 78 -14.74 17.37 7.66
CA LEU A 78 -14.26 17.12 6.30
C LEU A 78 -15.41 17.04 5.28
N LYS A 79 -16.54 16.40 5.61
CA LYS A 79 -17.70 16.31 4.71
C LYS A 79 -18.25 17.68 4.29
N TYR A 80 -18.26 18.65 5.21
CA TYR A 80 -18.82 19.98 4.96
C TYR A 80 -17.79 21.01 4.46
N ASN A 81 -16.49 20.72 4.54
CA ASN A 81 -15.42 21.66 4.16
C ASN A 81 -14.59 21.21 2.96
N LEU A 82 -14.63 19.92 2.58
CA LEU A 82 -13.92 19.43 1.40
C LEU A 82 -14.72 19.73 0.14
N ARG A 83 -14.29 20.76 -0.59
CA ARG A 83 -14.85 21.12 -1.90
C ARG A 83 -14.92 19.92 -2.87
N SER A 84 -13.87 19.12 -2.92
CA SER A 84 -13.80 17.93 -3.77
C SER A 84 -14.82 16.86 -3.39
N GLN A 85 -15.27 16.81 -2.13
CA GLN A 85 -16.30 15.87 -1.68
C GLN A 85 -17.71 16.46 -1.88
N MET A 86 -17.91 17.75 -1.59
CA MET A 86 -19.21 18.41 -1.71
C MET A 86 -19.76 18.42 -3.14
N PHE A 87 -18.88 18.59 -4.13
CA PHE A 87 -19.27 18.70 -5.53
C PHE A 87 -19.04 17.40 -6.33
N ALA A 88 -18.58 16.32 -5.69
CA ALA A 88 -18.42 15.02 -6.32
C ALA A 88 -19.71 14.18 -6.28
N LYS A 89 -19.88 13.33 -7.30
CA LYS A 89 -20.89 12.26 -7.25
C LYS A 89 -20.37 11.11 -6.39
N SER A 90 -21.28 10.46 -5.67
CA SER A 90 -20.96 9.27 -4.88
C SER A 90 -20.46 8.13 -5.77
N LEU A 91 -19.74 7.19 -5.16
CA LEU A 91 -19.36 5.93 -5.81
C LEU A 91 -20.61 5.17 -6.30
N GLN A 92 -20.47 4.50 -7.44
CA GLN A 92 -21.51 3.63 -8.00
C GLN A 92 -21.80 2.47 -7.04
N SER A 93 -23.07 2.09 -6.89
CA SER A 93 -23.50 1.09 -5.90
C SER A 93 -22.79 -0.26 -6.06
N GLN A 94 -22.51 -0.67 -7.31
CA GLN A 94 -21.79 -1.90 -7.63
C GLN A 94 -20.36 -1.89 -7.09
N LEU A 95 -19.68 -0.75 -7.15
CA LEU A 95 -18.32 -0.59 -6.60
C LEU A 95 -18.31 -0.65 -5.07
N VAL A 96 -19.34 -0.09 -4.43
CA VAL A 96 -19.50 -0.12 -2.97
C VAL A 96 -19.74 -1.56 -2.49
N VAL A 97 -20.66 -2.29 -3.12
CA VAL A 97 -20.92 -3.71 -2.79
C VAL A 97 -19.66 -4.56 -2.97
N GLY A 98 -18.93 -4.35 -4.07
CA GLY A 98 -17.66 -5.04 -4.31
C GLY A 98 -16.60 -4.73 -3.25
N ALA A 99 -16.44 -3.46 -2.88
CA ALA A 99 -15.50 -3.04 -1.84
C ALA A 99 -15.87 -3.63 -0.46
N LEU A 100 -17.15 -3.65 -0.10
CA LEU A 100 -17.64 -4.27 1.14
C LEU A 100 -17.35 -5.78 1.16
N LYS A 101 -17.58 -6.49 0.04
CA LYS A 101 -17.26 -7.92 -0.02
C LYS A 101 -15.76 -8.17 0.08
N ARG A 102 -14.93 -7.34 -0.55
CA ARG A 102 -13.46 -7.43 -0.44
C ARG A 102 -12.97 -7.14 0.98
N LEU A 103 -13.58 -6.17 1.67
CA LEU A 103 -13.28 -5.89 3.08
C LEU A 103 -13.67 -7.07 4.00
N ASP A 104 -14.82 -7.70 3.73
CA ASP A 104 -15.25 -8.91 4.42
C ASP A 104 -14.25 -10.07 4.21
N MET A 105 -13.81 -10.30 2.96
CA MET A 105 -12.77 -11.28 2.66
C MET A 105 -11.46 -10.97 3.37
N LEU A 106 -11.02 -9.71 3.42
CA LEU A 106 -9.80 -9.32 4.12
C LEU A 106 -9.85 -9.72 5.61
N ARG A 107 -11.03 -9.65 6.24
CA ARG A 107 -11.25 -10.01 7.65
C ARG A 107 -11.40 -11.51 7.87
N THR A 108 -11.99 -12.22 6.93
CA THR A 108 -12.43 -13.62 7.10
C THR A 108 -11.52 -14.63 6.41
N MET A 109 -10.67 -14.20 5.48
CA MET A 109 -9.80 -15.04 4.65
C MET A 109 -8.32 -14.66 4.80
N PRO A 110 -7.71 -14.86 5.99
CA PRO A 110 -6.30 -14.51 6.24
C PRO A 110 -5.32 -15.23 5.29
N GLU A 111 -5.69 -16.40 4.77
CA GLU A 111 -4.88 -17.20 3.84
C GLU A 111 -4.51 -16.44 2.57
N LEU A 112 -5.33 -15.46 2.15
CA LEU A 112 -5.04 -14.64 0.97
C LEU A 112 -3.81 -13.75 1.21
N LYS A 113 -3.72 -13.15 2.40
CA LYS A 113 -2.60 -12.31 2.81
C LYS A 113 -1.37 -13.17 3.12
N GLU A 114 -1.54 -14.32 3.75
CA GLU A 114 -0.45 -15.28 3.98
C GLU A 114 0.17 -15.72 2.65
N LYS A 115 -0.67 -16.08 1.66
CA LYS A 115 -0.20 -16.42 0.32
C LYS A 115 0.54 -15.26 -0.37
N LEU A 116 0.06 -14.03 -0.21
CA LEU A 116 0.78 -12.84 -0.68
C LEU A 116 2.21 -12.81 -0.09
N TRP A 117 2.35 -12.97 1.22
CA TRP A 117 3.65 -12.91 1.88
C TRP A 117 4.55 -14.11 1.56
N VAL A 118 4.00 -15.29 1.36
CA VAL A 118 4.75 -16.45 0.83
C VAL A 118 5.39 -16.09 -0.53
N ASN A 119 4.61 -15.49 -1.44
CA ASN A 119 5.11 -15.09 -2.76
C ASN A 119 6.14 -13.96 -2.67
N VAL A 120 5.89 -12.94 -1.84
CA VAL A 120 6.82 -11.82 -1.63
C VAL A 120 8.16 -12.34 -1.11
N ASN A 121 8.14 -13.20 -0.09
CA ASN A 121 9.36 -13.75 0.51
C ASN A 121 10.12 -14.64 -0.48
N ALA A 122 9.41 -15.47 -1.25
CA ALA A 122 10.04 -16.30 -2.29
C ALA A 122 10.75 -15.44 -3.34
N LEU A 123 10.10 -14.38 -3.84
CA LEU A 123 10.68 -13.46 -4.82
C LEU A 123 11.89 -12.70 -4.23
N GLN A 124 11.72 -12.09 -3.05
CA GLN A 124 12.77 -11.28 -2.43
C GLN A 124 14.01 -12.11 -2.08
N ASN A 125 13.81 -13.31 -1.54
CA ASN A 125 14.92 -14.22 -1.23
C ASN A 125 15.60 -14.71 -2.50
N GLY A 126 14.83 -15.12 -3.52
CA GLY A 126 15.39 -15.58 -4.79
C GLY A 126 16.20 -14.51 -5.54
N LEU A 127 15.81 -13.24 -5.42
CA LEU A 127 16.57 -12.10 -5.95
C LEU A 127 17.85 -11.84 -5.16
N LYS A 128 17.78 -11.83 -3.82
CA LYS A 128 18.93 -11.65 -2.93
C LYS A 128 19.98 -12.76 -3.13
N GLU A 129 19.56 -14.02 -3.21
CA GLU A 129 20.44 -15.17 -3.45
C GLU A 129 21.19 -15.08 -4.79
N ARG A 130 20.57 -14.45 -5.79
CA ARG A 130 21.17 -14.20 -7.10
C ARG A 130 22.02 -12.92 -7.16
N GLY A 131 22.21 -12.24 -6.03
CA GLY A 131 23.05 -11.05 -5.91
C GLY A 131 22.38 -9.75 -6.37
N PHE A 132 21.06 -9.73 -6.56
CA PHE A 132 20.34 -8.49 -6.86
C PHE A 132 20.19 -7.62 -5.61
N ASP A 133 20.39 -6.31 -5.77
CA ASP A 133 20.16 -5.32 -4.73
C ASP A 133 18.67 -4.96 -4.69
N ILE A 134 17.99 -5.29 -3.59
CA ILE A 134 16.58 -4.91 -3.35
C ILE A 134 16.40 -3.89 -2.23
N GLY A 135 17.51 -3.31 -1.74
CA GLY A 135 17.51 -2.38 -0.61
C GLY A 135 16.92 -2.97 0.68
N THR A 136 16.33 -2.10 1.47
CA THR A 136 15.75 -2.37 2.79
C THR A 136 14.22 -2.42 2.76
N THR A 137 13.64 -2.97 1.69
CA THR A 137 12.18 -3.09 1.57
C THR A 137 11.57 -3.85 2.77
N GLN A 138 10.45 -3.33 3.27
CA GLN A 138 9.69 -3.85 4.42
C GLN A 138 8.22 -4.07 4.05
N SER A 139 7.91 -4.12 2.75
CA SER A 139 6.55 -4.25 2.22
C SER A 139 6.51 -5.27 1.10
N CYS A 140 5.32 -5.50 0.54
CA CYS A 140 5.14 -6.35 -0.64
C CYS A 140 5.77 -5.78 -1.92
N VAL A 141 6.19 -4.51 -1.93
CA VAL A 141 6.88 -3.90 -3.06
C VAL A 141 8.35 -4.32 -3.05
N THR A 142 8.80 -4.96 -4.13
CA THR A 142 10.17 -5.45 -4.27
C THR A 142 10.91 -4.64 -5.34
N PRO A 143 11.63 -3.56 -4.97
CA PRO A 143 12.45 -2.83 -5.92
C PRO A 143 13.70 -3.65 -6.27
N VAL A 144 14.19 -3.51 -7.50
CA VAL A 144 15.52 -4.01 -7.89
C VAL A 144 16.34 -2.82 -8.35
N TYR A 145 17.42 -2.53 -7.63
CA TYR A 145 18.29 -1.41 -7.92
C TYR A 145 19.30 -1.80 -9.00
N LEU A 146 19.29 -1.04 -10.09
CA LEU A 146 20.21 -1.20 -11.19
C LEU A 146 21.31 -0.14 -11.08
N LYS A 147 22.57 -0.58 -11.17
CA LYS A 147 23.70 0.32 -11.34
C LYS A 147 23.84 0.61 -12.83
N GLY A 148 23.46 1.81 -13.23
CA GLY A 148 23.50 2.22 -14.63
C GLY A 148 22.74 3.51 -14.89
N SER A 149 22.72 3.89 -16.14
CA SER A 149 22.01 5.04 -16.65
C SER A 149 20.53 4.73 -16.92
N ILE A 150 19.70 5.77 -17.02
CA ILE A 150 18.27 5.62 -17.36
C ILE A 150 18.07 4.88 -18.70
N PRO A 151 18.84 5.15 -19.78
CA PRO A 151 18.71 4.40 -21.03
C PRO A 151 18.98 2.90 -20.89
N GLU A 152 19.97 2.51 -20.09
CA GLU A 152 20.27 1.09 -19.83
C GLU A 152 19.15 0.40 -19.07
N ALA A 153 18.59 1.08 -18.05
CA ALA A 153 17.43 0.57 -17.33
C ALA A 153 16.21 0.41 -18.26
N MET A 154 15.99 1.36 -19.18
CA MET A 154 14.90 1.27 -20.16
C MET A 154 15.12 0.14 -21.17
N ALA A 155 16.35 -0.06 -21.63
CA ALA A 155 16.70 -1.17 -22.52
C ALA A 155 16.47 -2.52 -21.83
N LEU A 156 16.87 -2.65 -20.56
CA LEU A 156 16.60 -3.84 -19.76
C LEU A 156 15.09 -4.10 -19.61
N VAL A 157 14.31 -3.06 -19.27
CA VAL A 157 12.85 -3.19 -19.16
C VAL A 157 12.22 -3.64 -20.48
N LYS A 158 12.70 -3.12 -21.62
CA LYS A 158 12.25 -3.52 -22.95
C LYS A 158 12.58 -4.99 -23.23
N ASP A 159 13.79 -5.44 -22.88
CA ASP A 159 14.23 -6.82 -23.07
C ASP A 159 13.46 -7.79 -22.16
N LEU A 160 13.27 -7.45 -20.89
CA LEU A 160 12.46 -8.23 -19.95
C LEU A 160 11.02 -8.40 -20.48
N ARG A 161 10.45 -7.34 -21.06
CA ARG A 161 9.10 -7.38 -21.65
C ARG A 161 9.03 -8.20 -22.93
N GLY A 162 9.98 -7.99 -23.84
CA GLY A 162 9.95 -8.59 -25.19
C GLY A 162 10.47 -10.01 -25.26
N LYS A 163 11.43 -10.40 -24.41
CA LYS A 163 12.09 -11.72 -24.46
C LYS A 163 11.60 -12.66 -23.36
N LEU A 164 11.26 -12.12 -22.19
CA LEU A 164 10.93 -12.91 -20.99
C LEU A 164 9.48 -12.74 -20.54
N TRP A 165 8.66 -11.99 -21.30
CA TRP A 165 7.23 -11.74 -21.01
C TRP A 165 6.99 -11.21 -19.58
N CYS A 166 8.00 -10.56 -19.00
CA CYS A 166 7.93 -9.92 -17.70
C CYS A 166 7.71 -8.42 -17.89
N PHE A 167 6.50 -7.98 -17.56
CA PHE A 167 6.08 -6.60 -17.61
C PHE A 167 6.45 -5.89 -16.31
N LEU A 168 7.46 -5.02 -16.38
CA LEU A 168 7.77 -4.07 -15.31
C LEU A 168 6.87 -2.84 -15.45
N PHE A 169 6.09 -2.54 -14.42
CA PHE A 169 5.30 -1.32 -14.25
C PHE A 169 5.86 -0.48 -13.10
N ASN A 170 5.54 0.82 -13.11
CA ASN A 170 5.94 1.77 -12.06
C ASN A 170 5.47 1.38 -10.64
N SER A 171 4.59 0.37 -10.52
CA SER A 171 3.98 -0.11 -9.27
C SER A 171 4.02 -1.64 -9.10
N GLY A 172 4.78 -2.39 -9.90
CA GLY A 172 4.89 -3.84 -9.74
C GLY A 172 5.39 -4.59 -10.99
N VAL A 173 5.67 -5.89 -10.83
CA VAL A 173 6.04 -6.80 -11.92
C VAL A 173 4.84 -7.70 -12.22
N SER A 174 4.45 -7.80 -13.49
CA SER A 174 3.50 -8.82 -13.97
C SER A 174 4.24 -9.73 -14.95
N CYS A 175 4.47 -10.99 -14.58
CA CYS A 175 4.96 -12.00 -15.52
C CYS A 175 3.81 -12.96 -15.81
N ASN A 176 3.54 -13.25 -17.08
CA ASN A 176 2.61 -14.32 -17.44
C ASN A 176 3.23 -15.65 -17.00
N THR A 177 2.51 -16.39 -16.14
CA THR A 177 2.69 -17.84 -15.99
C THR A 177 2.10 -18.56 -17.17
#